data_AF-A0A8S0QLV8-F1
#
_entry.id   AF-A0A8S0QLV8-F1
#
_cell.length_a   1.000
_cell.length_b   1.000
_cell.length_c   1.000
_cell.angle_alpha   90.00
_cell.angle_beta   90.00
_cell.angle_gamma   90.00
#
_symmetry.space_group_name_H-M   'P 1'
#
loop_
_entity.id
_entity.type
_entity.pdbx_description
1 polymer ?
#
loop_
_entity_poly.entity_id
_entity_poly.type
_entity_poly.pdbx_seq_one_letter_code
_entity_poly.pdbx_strand_id
1 'polypeptide(L)'
;MYGQNKGKLYNEECDRFMICMVHKVGYGNWDELKAAFRMSPLFGFDWFEKSCTTQELARRCDTLIRLVERENHENDEIERRALEEKKLAKVG
;
A
#
# COMPACT_ATOMS: atom_id res chain seq x y z
N MET A 1 2.14 3.10 15.29
CA MET A 1 1.32 3.25 14.07
C MET A 1 0.19 2.24 14.20
N TYR A 2 -1.10 2.56 14.34
CA TYR A 2 -1.92 3.67 13.90
C TYR A 2 -2.77 4.20 15.07
N GLY A 3 -2.76 5.52 15.28
CA GLY A 3 -3.56 6.17 16.32
C GLY A 3 -5.04 6.24 15.92
N GLN A 4 -5.90 5.70 16.77
CA GLN A 4 -7.33 5.97 17.01
C GLN A 4 -8.16 6.78 15.98
N ASN A 5 -8.07 6.50 14.69
CA ASN A 5 -9.03 6.96 13.70
C ASN A 5 -9.56 5.75 12.92
N LYS A 6 -10.51 5.04 13.53
CA LYS A 6 -11.44 4.12 12.85
C LYS A 6 -12.40 4.94 11.99
N GLY A 7 -11.86 5.65 10.99
CA GLY A 7 -12.63 6.16 9.87
C GLY A 7 -13.04 4.97 9.03
N LYS A 8 -14.34 4.71 8.99
CA LYS A 8 -15.07 3.58 8.38
C LYS A 8 -14.82 3.34 6.87
N LEU A 9 -13.75 3.87 6.29
CA LEU A 9 -13.52 3.93 4.84
C LEU A 9 -12.34 3.13 4.28
N TYR A 10 -11.23 3.01 5.00
CA TYR A 10 -10.04 2.33 4.48
C TYR A 10 -9.47 1.45 5.58
N ASN A 11 -9.74 0.15 5.50
CA ASN A 11 -9.10 -0.84 6.37
C ASN A 11 -7.77 -1.29 5.72
N GLU A 12 -6.87 -1.85 6.53
CA GLU A 12 -5.57 -2.33 6.03
C GLU A 12 -5.71 -3.41 4.94
N GLU A 13 -6.80 -4.18 4.96
CA GLU A 13 -7.06 -5.22 3.98
C GLU A 13 -7.35 -4.63 2.59
N CYS A 14 -8.10 -3.53 2.51
CA CYS A 14 -8.34 -2.78 1.29
C CYS A 14 -7.03 -2.19 0.75
N ASP A 15 -6.19 -1.61 1.62
CA ASP A 15 -4.91 -1.05 1.19
C ASP A 15 -3.97 -2.13 0.64
N ARG A 16 -3.88 -3.29 1.32
CA ARG A 16 -3.12 -4.45 0.85
C ARG A 16 -3.63 -4.95 -0.50
N PHE A 17 -4.95 -5.14 -0.63
CA PHE A 17 -5.54 -5.59 -1.89
C PHE A 17 -5.28 -4.60 -3.02
N MET A 18 -5.40 -3.30 -2.75
CA MET A 18 -5.20 -2.24 -3.72
C MET A 18 -3.77 -2.20 -4.26
N ILE A 19 -2.74 -2.21 -3.41
CA ILE A 19 -1.35 -2.27 -3.90
C ILE A 19 -1.08 -3.55 -4.69
N CYS A 20 -1.50 -4.71 -4.17
CA CYS A 20 -1.29 -5.99 -4.86
C CYS A 20 -1.98 -6.02 -6.22
N MET A 21 -3.20 -5.50 -6.29
CA MET A 21 -3.98 -5.50 -7.52
C MET A 21 -3.46 -4.47 -8.51
N VAL A 22 -3.06 -3.27 -8.08
CA VAL A 22 -2.40 -2.27 -8.95
C VAL A 22 -1.14 -2.83 -9.58
N HIS A 23 -0.32 -3.55 -8.81
CA HIS A 23 0.84 -4.24 -9.35
C HIS A 23 0.47 -5.29 -10.41
N LYS A 24 -0.66 -6.00 -10.22
CA LYS A 24 -1.15 -7.03 -11.15
C LYS A 24 -1.76 -6.46 -12.43
N VAL A 25 -2.62 -5.44 -12.31
CA VAL A 25 -3.37 -4.88 -13.45
C VAL A 25 -2.60 -3.77 -14.18
N GLY A 26 -1.57 -3.21 -13.53
CA GLY A 26 -0.80 -2.06 -14.02
C GLY A 26 -1.27 -0.75 -13.40
N TYR A 27 -0.30 0.09 -13.01
CA TYR A 27 -0.58 1.44 -12.52
C TYR A 27 -1.29 2.27 -13.60
N GLY A 28 -2.34 2.99 -13.22
CA GLY A 28 -3.19 3.76 -14.15
C GLY A 28 -4.43 3.00 -14.62
N ASN A 29 -4.48 1.67 -14.52
CA ASN A 29 -5.64 0.86 -14.90
C ASN A 29 -6.70 0.82 -13.78
N TRP A 30 -7.19 2.01 -13.40
CA TRP A 30 -8.10 2.18 -12.26
C TRP A 30 -9.46 1.52 -12.48
N ASP A 31 -9.93 1.43 -13.72
CA ASP A 31 -11.19 0.75 -14.06
C ASP A 31 -11.09 -0.77 -13.86
N GLU A 32 -9.93 -1.36 -14.16
CA GLU A 32 -9.67 -2.78 -13.93
C GLU A 32 -9.51 -3.08 -12.44
N LEU A 33 -8.79 -2.20 -11.72
CA LEU A 33 -8.76 -2.23 -10.25
C LEU A 33 -10.19 -2.15 -9.69
N LYS A 34 -11.03 -1.28 -10.27
CA LYS A 34 -12.43 -1.11 -9.91
C LYS A 34 -13.28 -2.35 -10.20
N ALA A 35 -12.99 -3.09 -11.26
CA ALA A 35 -13.62 -4.37 -11.54
C ALA A 35 -13.17 -5.44 -10.53
N ALA A 36 -11.88 -5.52 -10.23
CA ALA A 36 -11.33 -6.50 -9.29
C ALA A 36 -11.90 -6.36 -7.86
N PHE A 37 -12.12 -5.13 -7.39
CA PHE A 37 -12.80 -4.87 -6.12
C PHE A 37 -14.25 -5.40 -6.11
N ARG A 38 -14.99 -5.22 -7.21
CA ARG A 38 -16.37 -5.70 -7.35
C ARG A 38 -16.47 -7.23 -7.41
N MET A 39 -15.48 -7.87 -8.03
CA MET A 39 -15.45 -9.33 -8.16
C MET A 39 -14.97 -10.04 -6.89
N SER A 40 -14.34 -9.32 -5.97
CA SER A 40 -13.80 -9.91 -4.75
C SER A 40 -14.91 -10.16 -3.73
N PRO A 41 -15.12 -11.41 -3.29
CA PRO A 41 -16.12 -11.75 -2.27
C PRO A 41 -15.80 -11.10 -0.92
N LEU A 42 -14.55 -10.65 -0.70
CA LEU A 42 -14.12 -9.95 0.51
C LEU A 42 -14.72 -8.54 0.63
N PHE A 43 -15.11 -7.92 -0.49
CA PHE A 43 -15.59 -6.52 -0.53
C PHE A 43 -17.05 -6.41 -0.95
N GLY A 44 -17.76 -7.53 -1.08
CA GLY A 44 -19.08 -7.61 -1.70
C GLY A 44 -20.23 -6.96 -0.95
N PHE A 45 -20.05 -6.47 0.29
CA PHE A 45 -21.19 -6.11 1.14
C PHE A 45 -21.37 -4.64 1.53
N ASP A 46 -20.44 -3.71 1.33
CA ASP A 46 -20.73 -2.32 1.78
C ASP A 46 -19.87 -1.15 1.27
N TRP A 47 -18.80 -1.36 0.51
CA TRP A 47 -17.80 -0.28 0.37
C TRP A 47 -17.84 0.47 -0.98
N PHE A 48 -17.92 -0.29 -2.06
CA PHE A 48 -17.36 0.16 -3.32
C PHE A 48 -18.36 0.82 -4.27
N GLU A 49 -19.64 0.46 -4.17
CA GLU A 49 -20.69 1.00 -5.04
C GLU A 49 -21.05 2.46 -4.75
N LYS A 50 -20.84 2.95 -3.53
CA LYS A 50 -21.33 4.28 -3.11
C LYS A 50 -20.26 5.36 -2.93
N SER A 51 -18.98 5.00 -2.79
CA SER A 51 -17.99 5.92 -2.20
C SER A 51 -16.64 6.04 -2.92
N CYS A 52 -16.36 5.26 -3.98
CA CYS A 52 -15.05 5.29 -4.63
C CYS A 52 -15.16 5.56 -6.13
N THR A 53 -14.87 6.80 -6.50
CA THR A 53 -14.51 7.19 -7.85
C THR A 53 -13.13 6.64 -8.22
N THR A 54 -12.86 6.45 -9.51
CA THR A 54 -11.52 6.07 -10.00
C THR A 54 -10.44 7.05 -9.53
N GLN A 55 -10.77 8.33 -9.37
CA GLN A 55 -9.87 9.36 -8.85
C GLN A 55 -9.53 9.21 -7.36
N GLU A 56 -10.46 8.72 -6.54
CA GLU A 56 -10.17 8.42 -5.12
C GLU A 56 -9.26 7.22 -4.98
N LEU A 57 -9.47 6.19 -5.80
CA LEU A 57 -8.60 5.03 -5.86
C LEU A 57 -7.19 5.41 -6.30
N ALA A 58 -7.06 6.22 -7.35
CA ALA A 58 -5.77 6.74 -7.80
C ALA A 58 -5.04 7.50 -6.67
N ARG A 59 -5.71 8.45 -6.00
CA ARG A 59 -5.12 9.22 -4.89
C ARG A 59 -4.69 8.34 -3.72
N ARG A 60 -5.49 7.32 -3.39
CA ARG A 60 -5.16 6.38 -2.32
C ARG A 60 -3.96 5.51 -2.72
N CYS A 61 -3.93 5.00 -3.95
CA CYS A 61 -2.79 4.27 -4.49
C CYS A 61 -1.50 5.09 -4.45
N ASP A 62 -1.54 6.35 -4.88
CA ASP A 62 -0.37 7.24 -4.85
C ASP A 62 0.15 7.44 -3.43
N THR A 63 -0.76 7.61 -2.47
CA THR A 63 -0.39 7.73 -1.06
C THR A 63 0.29 6.46 -0.57
N LEU A 64 -0.28 5.28 -0.88
CA LEU A 64 0.29 4.00 -0.45
C LEU A 64 1.64 3.73 -1.10
N ILE A 65 1.81 4.04 -2.39
CA ILE A 65 3.09 3.90 -3.10
C ILE A 65 4.16 4.75 -2.43
N ARG A 66 3.86 6.03 -2.13
CA ARG A 66 4.82 6.91 -1.41
C ARG A 66 5.18 6.39 -0.02
N LEU A 67 4.23 5.77 0.68
CA LEU A 67 4.50 5.16 1.99
C LEU A 67 5.47 3.98 1.85
N VAL A 68 5.24 3.12 0.85
CA VAL A 68 6.11 1.98 0.55
C VAL A 68 7.49 2.43 0.10
N GLU A 69 7.60 3.44 -0.75
CA GLU A 69 8.88 3.99 -1.20
C GLU A 69 9.70 4.54 -0.03
N ARG A 70 9.05 5.25 0.90
CA ARG A 70 9.71 5.76 2.10
C ARG A 70 10.16 4.63 3.02
N GLU A 71 9.29 3.64 3.26
CA GLU A 71 9.63 2.48 4.09
C GLU A 71 10.81 1.69 3.51
N ASN A 72 10.84 1.50 2.19
CA ASN A 72 11.97 0.85 1.51
C ASN A 72 13.27 1.65 1.68
N HIS A 73 13.22 2.98 1.52
CA HIS A 73 14.40 3.83 1.71
C HIS A 73 14.93 3.77 3.16
N GLU A 74 14.04 3.80 4.16
CA GLU A 74 14.41 3.64 5.57
C GLU A 74 15.05 2.27 5.84
N ASN A 75 14.51 1.20 5.25
CA ASN A 75 15.06 -0.15 5.37
C ASN A 75 16.46 -0.27 4.73
N ASP A 76 16.65 0.28 3.52
CA ASP A 76 17.94 0.29 2.84
C ASP A 76 19.02 1.02 3.67
N GLU A 77 18.67 2.12 4.33
CA GLU A 77 19.58 2.82 5.23
C GLU A 77 19.96 2.00 6.46
N ILE A 78 18.98 1.30 7.07
CA ILE A 78 19.22 0.43 8.23
C ILE A 78 20.14 -0.72 7.84
N GLU A 79 19.90 -1.37 6.70
CA GLU A 79 20.73 -2.45 6.19
C GLU A 79 22.16 -1.98 5.92
N ARG A 80 22.33 -0.78 5.33
CA ARG A 80 23.67 -0.21 5.08
C ARG A 80 24.42 0.04 6.38
N ARG A 81 23.78 0.64 7.39
CA ARG A 81 24.39 0.89 8.71
C ARG A 81 24.76 -0.42 9.40
N ALA A 82 23.87 -1.41 9.37
CA ALA A 82 24.14 -2.73 9.93
C ALA A 82 25.32 -3.43 9.24
N LEU A 83 25.49 -3.23 7.93
CA LEU A 83 26.65 -3.75 7.19
C LEU A 83 27.94 -3.01 7.55
N GLU A 84 27.89 -1.69 7.73
CA GLU A 84 29.03 -0.87 8.16
C GLU A 84 29.51 -1.25 9.58
N GLU A 85 28.58 -1.41 10.52
CA GLU A 85 28.89 -1.88 11.88
C GLU A 85 29.51 -3.28 11.88
N LYS A 86 28.95 -4.21 11.09
CA LYS A 86 29.53 -5.56 10.92
C LYS A 86 30.91 -5.54 10.30
N LYS A 87 31.22 -4.60 9.41
CA LYS A 87 32.57 -4.43 8.84
C LYS A 87 33.53 -3.88 9.89
N LEU A 88 33.13 -2.86 10.64
CA LEU A 88 33.96 -2.26 11.68
C LEU A 88 34.30 -3.26 12.80
N ALA A 89 33.32 -4.06 13.23
CA ALA A 89 33.50 -5.10 14.25
C ALA A 89 34.38 -6.29 13.79
N LYS A 90 34.66 -6.43 12.48
CA LYS A 90 35.59 -7.45 11.94
C LYS A 90 37.02 -6.94 11.79
N VAL A 91 37.24 -5.64 11.91
CA VAL A 91 38.55 -4.99 11.69
C VAL A 91 39.23 -4.62 13.02
N GLY A 92 38.47 -4.55 14.13
CA GLY A 92 38.99 -4.44 15.50
C GLY A 92 39.14 -5.79 16.16
#